data_AF-A0A1I6XH97-F1
#
_entry.id   AF-A0A1I6XH97-F1
#
_cell.length_a   1.000
_cell.length_b   1.000
_cell.length_c   1.000
_cell.angle_alpha   90.00
_cell.angle_beta   90.00
_cell.angle_gamma   90.00
#
_symmetry.space_group_name_H-M   'P 1'
#
loop_
_entity.id
_entity.type
_entity.pdbx_description
1 polymer ?
#
loop_
_entity_poly.entity_id
_entity_poly.type
_entity_poly.pdbx_seq_one_letter_code
_entity_poly.pdbx_strand_id
1 'polypeptide(L)'
;MTATEKEIKVAYRKAARLAHPDHGGDPAAFRRVTLAYETLIDAKRRADYDRSYGSASGAPYSTPADGGAHFDAPPAGSRASANVRRPNTPRNTAADAPVYVPPFEQFDGGAGVPLIPADVARQQVHGMPRKRGIFGAEARIQREMRTVQLISRQILTAIPAARLVNGLQSPADNSHIDHALLAGYRLAIVGSMLLPPGAYAWNGSTLTHGGRSVAPPQLAHVVRRMQDIFPELNVTGWVVVHSTDGNLHQPVIDRHRRPAGAGRGDGEGSGLVEVVNAVGLVRGLKLFLGTGPAPNTVNVPVLARLLRGMH
;
A
#
# COMPACT_ATOMS: atom_id res chain seq x y z
N MET A 1 -2.84 29.14 30.89
CA MET A 1 -1.73 28.24 30.49
C MET A 1 -2.16 27.52 29.22
N THR A 2 -1.43 27.65 28.12
CA THR A 2 -1.74 26.97 26.85
C THR A 2 -0.98 25.65 26.76
N ALA A 3 -1.64 24.57 26.36
CA ALA A 3 -0.99 23.27 26.19
C ALA A 3 0.08 23.33 25.10
N THR A 4 1.27 22.80 25.41
CA THR A 4 2.41 22.70 24.49
C THR A 4 2.17 21.63 23.41
N GLU A 5 2.90 21.73 22.30
CA GLU A 5 2.81 20.75 21.21
C GLU A 5 3.10 19.31 21.67
N LYS A 6 4.06 19.16 22.60
CA LYS A 6 4.42 17.87 23.19
C LYS A 6 3.25 17.27 23.99
N GLU A 7 2.55 18.08 24.76
CA GLU A 7 1.38 17.65 25.54
C GLU A 7 0.20 17.28 24.62
N ILE A 8 -0.02 18.03 23.55
CA ILE A 8 -1.05 17.74 22.54
C ILE A 8 -0.79 16.39 21.86
N LYS A 9 0.47 16.11 21.48
CA LYS A 9 0.85 14.81 20.90
C LYS A 9 0.68 13.66 21.88
N VAL A 10 0.99 13.86 23.16
CA VAL A 10 0.81 12.83 24.20
C VAL A 10 -0.69 12.56 24.42
N ALA A 11 -1.51 13.59 24.54
CA ALA A 11 -2.95 13.49 24.72
C ALA A 11 -3.63 12.82 23.52
N TYR A 12 -3.25 13.18 22.29
CA TYR A 12 -3.74 12.55 21.08
C TYR A 12 -3.44 11.05 21.04
N ARG A 13 -2.20 10.63 21.30
CA ARG A 13 -1.85 9.19 21.30
C ARG A 13 -2.67 8.40 22.32
N LYS A 14 -2.96 8.97 23.49
CA LYS A 14 -3.79 8.34 24.52
C LYS A 14 -5.26 8.25 24.07
N ALA A 15 -5.82 9.32 23.53
CA ALA A 15 -7.20 9.38 23.07
C ALA A 15 -7.45 8.53 21.81
N ALA A 16 -6.51 8.53 20.86
CA ALA A 16 -6.57 7.76 19.63
C ALA A 16 -6.55 6.25 19.91
N ARG A 17 -5.73 5.79 20.86
CA ARG A 17 -5.69 4.37 21.27
C ARG A 17 -7.00 3.91 21.91
N LEU A 18 -7.63 4.78 22.72
CA LEU A 18 -8.90 4.49 23.37
C LEU A 18 -10.07 4.46 22.37
N ALA A 19 -10.05 5.36 21.39
CA ALA A 19 -11.12 5.48 20.39
C ALA A 19 -10.93 4.60 19.15
N HIS A 20 -9.80 3.89 19.01
CA HIS A 20 -9.50 3.13 17.80
C HIS A 20 -10.47 1.96 17.59
N PRO A 21 -11.07 1.81 16.40
CA PRO A 21 -12.03 0.74 16.12
C PRO A 21 -11.42 -0.67 16.24
N ASP A 22 -10.13 -0.83 15.94
CA ASP A 22 -9.43 -2.12 16.13
C ASP A 22 -9.25 -2.52 17.61
N HIS A 23 -9.49 -1.60 18.54
CA HIS A 23 -9.52 -1.86 19.98
C HIS A 23 -10.93 -1.80 20.58
N GLY A 24 -11.97 -1.84 19.72
CA GLY A 24 -13.37 -1.77 20.14
C GLY A 24 -13.90 -0.34 20.38
N GLY A 25 -13.16 0.68 19.95
CA GLY A 25 -13.57 2.09 20.05
C GLY A 25 -14.54 2.51 18.95
N ASP A 26 -15.28 3.60 19.19
CA ASP A 26 -16.24 4.13 18.23
C ASP A 26 -15.52 4.88 17.07
N PRO A 27 -15.75 4.50 15.80
CA PRO A 27 -15.22 5.22 14.64
C PRO A 27 -15.56 6.71 14.63
N ALA A 28 -16.72 7.13 15.16
CA ALA A 28 -17.09 8.55 15.23
C ALA A 28 -16.31 9.29 16.33
N ALA A 29 -16.06 8.65 17.48
CA ALA A 29 -15.13 9.15 18.49
C ALA A 29 -13.70 9.27 17.95
N PHE A 30 -13.21 8.28 17.19
CA PHE A 30 -11.88 8.35 16.58
C PHE A 30 -11.75 9.54 15.63
N ARG A 31 -12.74 9.76 14.76
CA ARG A 31 -12.78 10.92 13.86
C ARG A 31 -12.75 12.25 14.61
N ARG A 32 -13.48 12.37 15.73
CA ARG A 32 -13.47 13.59 16.57
C ARG A 32 -12.10 13.85 17.21
N VAL A 33 -11.45 12.79 17.71
CA VAL A 33 -10.10 12.88 18.31
C VAL A 33 -9.06 13.29 17.27
N THR A 34 -9.12 12.72 16.07
CA THR A 34 -8.24 13.08 14.96
C THR A 34 -8.45 14.54 14.53
N LEU A 35 -9.70 14.97 14.37
CA LEU A 35 -10.02 16.37 14.00
C LEU A 35 -9.54 17.38 15.06
N ALA A 36 -9.67 17.03 16.35
CA ALA A 36 -9.17 17.86 17.44
C ALA A 36 -7.64 17.99 17.39
N TYR A 37 -6.93 16.89 17.14
CA TYR A 37 -5.47 16.91 17.01
C TYR A 37 -5.01 17.74 15.80
N GLU A 38 -5.62 17.55 14.63
CA GLU A 38 -5.30 18.32 13.41
C GLU A 38 -5.50 19.82 13.58
N THR A 39 -6.53 20.22 14.34
CA THR A 39 -6.81 21.63 14.63
C THR A 39 -5.81 22.21 15.65
N LEU A 40 -5.44 21.45 16.67
CA LEU A 40 -4.61 21.94 17.78
C LEU A 40 -3.10 21.88 17.51
N ILE A 41 -2.64 21.00 16.62
CA ILE A 41 -1.21 20.82 16.32
C ILE A 41 -0.66 21.89 15.38
N ASP A 42 -1.50 22.43 14.51
CA ASP A 42 -1.15 23.51 13.60
C ASP A 42 -1.42 24.87 14.30
N ALA A 43 -0.36 25.66 14.50
CA ALA A 43 -0.44 26.93 15.22
C ALA A 43 -1.42 27.92 14.57
N LYS A 44 -1.54 27.92 13.23
CA LYS A 44 -2.45 28.79 12.49
C LYS A 44 -3.89 28.30 12.65
N ARG A 45 -4.16 27.01 12.47
CA ARG A 45 -5.50 26.42 12.65
C ARG A 45 -6.00 26.57 14.08
N ARG A 46 -5.10 26.43 15.07
CA ARG A 46 -5.39 26.66 16.49
C ARG A 46 -5.75 28.11 16.74
N ALA A 47 -4.96 29.05 16.23
CA ALA A 47 -5.26 30.48 16.37
C ALA A 47 -6.59 30.86 15.68
N ASP A 48 -6.92 30.26 14.53
CA ASP A 48 -8.18 30.49 13.83
C ASP A 48 -9.37 29.93 14.62
N TYR A 49 -9.21 28.75 15.23
CA TYR A 49 -10.19 28.12 16.12
C TYR A 49 -10.38 28.92 17.43
N ASP A 50 -9.31 29.38 18.05
CA ASP A 50 -9.37 30.19 19.27
C ASP A 50 -10.03 31.56 19.00
N ARG A 51 -9.79 32.16 17.82
CA ARG A 51 -10.46 33.40 17.39
C ARG A 51 -11.96 33.23 17.17
N SER A 52 -12.42 32.06 16.70
CA SER A 52 -13.85 31.79 16.53
C SER A 52 -14.60 31.66 17.87
N TYR A 53 -13.88 31.35 18.95
CA TYR A 53 -14.40 31.40 20.33
C TYR A 53 -14.24 32.79 20.99
N GLY A 54 -13.28 33.60 20.54
CA GLY A 54 -13.00 34.92 21.09
C GLY A 54 -13.86 36.08 20.55
N SER A 55 -14.55 35.91 19.42
CA SER A 55 -15.38 36.97 18.79
C SER A 55 -16.88 36.86 19.07
N ALA A 56 -17.30 36.03 20.02
CA ALA A 56 -18.71 35.80 20.33
C ALA A 56 -19.16 36.52 21.61
N SER A 57 -19.06 37.85 21.63
CA SER A 57 -20.02 38.67 22.36
C SER A 57 -21.24 38.87 21.46
N GLY A 58 -22.26 38.02 21.63
CA GLY A 58 -23.64 38.32 21.22
C GLY A 58 -24.12 37.75 19.88
N ALA A 59 -24.34 36.45 19.79
CA ALA A 59 -25.43 35.86 19.00
C ALA A 59 -25.87 34.55 19.67
N PRO A 60 -27.18 34.31 19.85
CA PRO A 60 -27.67 33.27 20.74
C PRO A 60 -27.31 31.88 20.25
N TYR A 61 -26.62 31.13 21.11
CA TYR A 61 -26.39 29.70 20.95
C TYR A 61 -27.66 28.97 21.38
N SER A 62 -28.57 28.70 20.43
CA SER A 62 -29.69 27.80 20.66
C SER A 62 -29.15 26.38 20.83
N THR A 63 -29.25 25.85 22.05
CA THR A 63 -29.10 24.41 22.30
C THR A 63 -30.39 23.73 21.86
N PRO A 64 -30.41 22.77 20.92
CA PRO A 64 -31.48 21.80 20.89
C PRO A 64 -31.15 20.73 21.92
N ALA A 65 -32.07 20.63 22.88
CA ALA A 65 -32.13 19.60 23.88
C ALA A 65 -32.16 18.19 23.26
N ASP A 66 -31.75 17.25 24.10
CA ASP A 66 -32.10 15.83 24.07
C ASP A 66 -33.50 15.58 23.47
N GLY A 67 -33.55 14.84 22.37
CA GLY A 67 -34.77 14.57 21.61
C GLY A 67 -34.47 13.56 20.52
N GLY A 68 -34.96 12.33 20.70
CA GLY A 68 -34.69 11.19 19.83
C GLY A 68 -34.87 11.48 18.34
N ALA A 69 -34.03 10.83 17.53
CA ALA A 69 -34.06 10.93 16.08
C ALA A 69 -35.45 10.54 15.52
N HIS A 70 -36.27 11.54 15.23
CA HIS A 70 -37.36 11.43 14.27
C HIS A 70 -36.74 11.41 12.87
N PHE A 71 -36.78 10.23 12.23
CA PHE A 71 -36.54 10.12 10.79
C PHE A 71 -37.80 10.57 10.06
N ASP A 72 -37.87 11.85 9.69
CA ASP A 72 -38.78 12.26 8.62
C ASP A 72 -38.15 11.81 7.29
N ALA A 73 -38.62 10.66 6.81
CA ALA A 73 -38.38 10.25 5.44
C ALA A 73 -38.94 11.34 4.50
N PRO A 74 -38.15 11.87 3.55
CA PRO A 74 -38.68 12.82 2.59
C PRO A 74 -39.76 12.14 1.73
N PRO A 75 -40.81 12.87 1.29
CA PRO A 75 -41.83 12.32 0.43
C PRO A 75 -41.18 11.71 -0.82
N ALA A 76 -41.58 10.48 -1.14
CA ALA A 76 -41.08 9.76 -2.30
C ALA A 76 -41.29 10.59 -3.58
N GLY A 77 -40.21 11.16 -4.12
CA GLY A 77 -40.26 11.95 -5.36
C GLY A 77 -39.23 13.09 -5.49
N SER A 78 -38.54 13.49 -4.41
CA SER A 78 -37.62 14.63 -4.44
C SER A 78 -36.26 14.30 -5.08
N ARG A 79 -36.09 14.54 -6.39
CA ARG A 79 -34.78 14.52 -7.09
C ARG A 79 -33.94 15.78 -6.81
N ALA A 80 -33.75 16.14 -5.55
CA ALA A 80 -32.84 17.23 -5.18
C ALA A 80 -31.42 16.68 -5.01
N SER A 81 -30.69 16.56 -6.13
CA SER A 81 -29.25 16.29 -6.10
C SER A 81 -28.54 17.44 -5.40
N ALA A 82 -28.12 17.22 -4.15
CA ALA A 82 -27.27 18.14 -3.42
C ALA A 82 -25.88 18.19 -4.09
N ASN A 83 -25.70 19.13 -5.01
CA ASN A 83 -24.42 19.40 -5.65
C ASN A 83 -23.47 20.08 -4.65
N VAL A 84 -22.82 19.28 -3.81
CA VAL A 84 -21.62 19.72 -3.08
C VAL A 84 -20.50 19.90 -4.11
N ARG A 85 -20.30 21.15 -4.57
CA ARG A 85 -19.12 21.54 -5.35
C ARG A 85 -17.88 21.36 -4.49
N ARG A 86 -17.27 20.18 -4.56
CA ARG A 86 -15.89 19.98 -4.09
C ARG A 86 -14.98 20.73 -5.07
N PRO A 87 -14.02 21.55 -4.60
CA PRO A 87 -13.03 22.15 -5.49
C PRO A 87 -12.33 21.05 -6.29
N ASN A 88 -12.27 21.24 -7.61
CA ASN A 88 -11.65 20.31 -8.56
C ASN A 88 -10.12 20.43 -8.46
N THR A 89 -9.53 20.02 -7.33
CA THR A 89 -8.09 19.79 -7.29
C THR A 89 -7.82 18.57 -8.18
N PRO A 90 -7.00 18.69 -9.23
CA PRO A 90 -6.67 17.55 -10.07
C PRO A 90 -6.11 16.45 -9.17
N ARG A 91 -6.82 15.32 -9.08
CA ARG A 91 -6.36 14.16 -8.34
C ARG A 91 -5.26 13.53 -9.19
N ASN A 92 -4.03 13.58 -8.71
CA ASN A 92 -2.92 12.85 -9.32
C ASN A 92 -3.33 11.38 -9.48
N THR A 93 -3.36 10.91 -10.73
CA THR A 93 -3.71 9.54 -11.07
C THR A 93 -2.44 8.74 -11.31
N ALA A 94 -2.52 7.42 -11.17
CA ALA A 94 -1.38 6.54 -11.39
C ALA A 94 -0.84 6.57 -12.83
N ALA A 95 -1.69 6.96 -13.80
CA ALA A 95 -1.35 7.05 -15.21
C ALA A 95 -0.66 8.38 -15.58
N ASP A 96 -0.67 9.37 -14.67
CA ASP A 96 -0.03 10.66 -14.91
C ASP A 96 1.50 10.50 -14.98
N ALA A 97 2.17 11.53 -15.50
CA ALA A 97 3.62 11.56 -15.58
C ALA A 97 4.27 11.39 -14.19
N PRO A 98 5.44 10.71 -14.10
CA PRO A 98 6.12 10.52 -12.83
C PRO A 98 6.55 11.85 -12.19
N VAL A 99 6.26 12.00 -10.90
CA VAL A 99 6.75 13.11 -10.07
C VAL A 99 7.87 12.58 -9.19
N TYR A 100 9.07 13.11 -9.34
CA TYR A 100 10.23 12.70 -8.53
C TYR A 100 10.25 13.47 -7.21
N VAL A 101 10.43 12.74 -6.11
CA VAL A 101 10.55 13.34 -4.78
C VAL A 101 11.87 12.87 -4.13
N PRO A 102 12.80 13.80 -3.87
CA PRO A 102 12.75 15.21 -4.26
C PRO A 102 12.86 15.41 -5.79
N PRO A 103 12.44 16.57 -6.32
CA PRO A 103 12.58 16.92 -7.74
C PRO A 103 14.07 16.98 -8.13
N PHE A 104 14.40 16.68 -9.39
CA PHE A 104 15.80 16.70 -9.85
C PHE A 104 16.30 18.12 -10.14
N GLU A 105 15.38 19.01 -10.49
CA GLU A 105 15.62 20.42 -10.79
C GLU A 105 16.24 21.17 -9.61
N GLN A 106 16.05 20.68 -8.38
CA GLN A 106 16.67 21.28 -7.19
C GLN A 106 18.19 21.10 -7.14
N PHE A 107 18.74 20.15 -7.91
CA PHE A 107 20.18 19.90 -7.98
C PHE A 107 20.85 20.68 -9.12
N ASP A 108 20.05 21.36 -9.95
CA ASP A 108 20.57 22.26 -10.96
C ASP A 108 21.30 23.44 -10.28
N GLY A 109 22.48 23.79 -10.77
CA GLY A 109 23.28 24.89 -10.21
C GLY A 109 24.17 24.54 -9.00
N GLY A 110 24.34 23.25 -8.66
CA GLY A 110 25.36 22.80 -7.71
C GLY A 110 24.96 22.85 -6.23
N ALA A 111 23.67 23.07 -5.93
CA ALA A 111 23.14 23.10 -4.56
C ALA A 111 23.09 21.73 -3.85
N GLY A 112 23.58 20.66 -4.48
CA GLY A 112 23.70 19.32 -3.91
C GLY A 112 23.97 18.26 -4.97
N VAL A 113 24.21 17.02 -4.53
CA VAL A 113 24.33 15.85 -5.42
C VAL A 113 23.13 14.93 -5.17
N PRO A 114 22.39 14.51 -6.20
CA PRO A 114 21.27 13.60 -6.02
C PRO A 114 21.75 12.23 -5.51
N LEU A 115 20.93 11.56 -4.70
CA LEU A 115 21.26 10.24 -4.14
C LEU A 115 21.51 9.17 -5.21
N ILE A 116 20.84 9.32 -6.35
CA ILE A 116 21.06 8.54 -7.58
C ILE A 116 20.91 9.46 -8.79
N PRO A 117 21.61 9.19 -9.90
CA PRO A 117 21.45 9.93 -11.14
C PRO A 117 20.01 9.95 -11.68
N ALA A 118 19.63 11.01 -12.39
CA ALA A 118 18.26 11.20 -12.89
C ALA A 118 17.86 10.17 -13.96
N ASP A 119 18.79 9.77 -14.82
CA ASP A 119 18.62 8.69 -15.79
C ASP A 119 18.38 7.34 -15.10
N VAL A 120 19.13 7.05 -14.04
CA VAL A 120 18.88 5.87 -13.20
C VAL A 120 17.49 5.96 -12.58
N ALA A 121 17.08 7.07 -11.98
CA ALA A 121 15.74 7.19 -11.41
C ALA A 121 14.60 7.13 -12.45
N ARG A 122 14.86 7.49 -13.71
CA ARG A 122 13.88 7.38 -14.81
C ARG A 122 13.73 5.95 -15.33
N GLN A 123 14.76 5.13 -15.21
CA GLN A 123 14.70 3.71 -15.59
C GLN A 123 13.63 2.99 -14.75
N GLN A 124 12.70 2.30 -15.41
CA GLN A 124 11.62 1.61 -14.69
C GLN A 124 12.00 0.22 -14.20
N VAL A 125 13.00 -0.42 -14.80
CA VAL A 125 13.41 -1.81 -14.50
C VAL A 125 14.88 -1.83 -14.12
N HIS A 126 15.19 -2.28 -12.91
CA HIS A 126 16.54 -2.37 -12.37
C HIS A 126 16.92 -3.81 -12.02
N GLY A 127 18.22 -4.10 -12.10
CA GLY A 127 18.73 -5.44 -11.85
C GLY A 127 18.28 -6.46 -12.89
N MET A 128 18.63 -7.73 -12.67
CA MET A 128 18.24 -8.84 -13.52
C MET A 128 17.88 -10.07 -12.68
N PRO A 129 16.96 -10.94 -13.17
CA PRO A 129 16.78 -12.27 -12.62
C PRO A 129 18.11 -13.01 -12.48
N ARG A 130 18.32 -13.62 -11.33
CA ARG A 130 19.68 -14.03 -10.92
C ARG A 130 20.11 -15.29 -11.65
N LYS A 131 21.38 -15.38 -12.04
CA LYS A 131 21.98 -16.59 -12.65
C LYS A 131 22.57 -17.60 -11.64
N ARG A 132 22.57 -17.32 -10.34
CA ARG A 132 23.24 -18.16 -9.32
C ARG A 132 22.42 -19.38 -8.88
N GLY A 133 23.08 -20.54 -8.78
CA GLY A 133 22.54 -21.83 -8.35
C GLY A 133 22.98 -22.96 -9.29
N ILE A 134 23.50 -24.07 -8.75
CA ILE A 134 24.11 -25.17 -9.53
C ILE A 134 23.04 -26.12 -10.12
N PHE A 135 21.83 -26.14 -9.54
CA PHE A 135 20.70 -26.96 -9.97
C PHE A 135 19.38 -26.16 -9.90
N GLY A 136 18.46 -26.37 -10.85
CA GLY A 136 17.14 -25.72 -10.86
C GLY A 136 17.14 -24.21 -11.18
N ALA A 137 18.29 -23.64 -11.54
CA ALA A 137 18.42 -22.24 -11.91
C ALA A 137 17.55 -21.89 -13.12
N GLU A 138 17.41 -22.79 -14.09
CA GLU A 138 16.64 -22.53 -15.31
C GLU A 138 15.14 -22.34 -15.03
N ALA A 139 14.52 -23.25 -14.28
CA ALA A 139 13.10 -23.13 -13.90
C ALA A 139 12.84 -21.86 -13.06
N ARG A 140 13.79 -21.51 -12.17
CA ARG A 140 13.75 -20.26 -11.40
C ARG A 140 13.86 -19.03 -12.30
N ILE A 141 14.84 -19.00 -13.20
CA ILE A 141 15.05 -17.90 -14.15
C ILE A 141 13.82 -17.75 -15.05
N GLN A 142 13.23 -18.85 -15.51
CA GLN A 142 12.01 -18.82 -16.32
C GLN A 142 10.84 -18.17 -15.57
N ARG A 143 10.58 -18.54 -14.30
CA ARG A 143 9.48 -17.92 -13.51
C ARG A 143 9.75 -16.45 -13.17
N GLU A 144 10.99 -16.08 -12.85
CA GLU A 144 11.37 -14.69 -12.60
C GLU A 144 11.22 -13.85 -13.89
N MET A 145 11.73 -14.34 -15.02
CA MET A 145 11.61 -13.67 -16.32
C MET A 145 10.15 -13.50 -16.77
N ARG A 146 9.30 -14.51 -16.58
CA ARG A 146 7.84 -14.39 -16.85
C ARG A 146 7.21 -13.30 -16.00
N THR A 147 7.61 -13.19 -14.74
CA THR A 147 7.11 -12.15 -13.82
C THR A 147 7.56 -10.75 -14.27
N VAL A 148 8.83 -10.58 -14.64
CA VAL A 148 9.35 -9.32 -15.19
C VAL A 148 8.59 -8.94 -16.46
N GLN A 149 8.39 -9.86 -17.41
CA GLN A 149 7.66 -9.60 -18.64
C GLN A 149 6.21 -9.19 -18.38
N LEU A 150 5.53 -9.88 -17.44
CA LEU A 150 4.16 -9.56 -17.05
C LEU A 150 4.07 -8.14 -16.45
N ILE A 151 4.92 -7.83 -15.47
CA ILE A 151 4.96 -6.52 -14.80
C ILE A 151 5.29 -5.41 -15.80
N SER A 152 6.30 -5.61 -16.64
CA SER A 152 6.71 -4.61 -17.63
C SER A 152 5.59 -4.30 -18.62
N ARG A 153 4.88 -5.32 -19.12
CA ARG A 153 3.82 -5.12 -20.12
C ARG A 153 2.53 -4.58 -19.52
N GLN A 154 2.17 -4.99 -18.31
CA GLN A 154 0.84 -4.74 -17.75
C GLN A 154 0.82 -3.65 -16.68
N ILE A 155 1.91 -3.46 -15.95
CA ILE A 155 1.98 -2.51 -14.83
C ILE A 155 2.78 -1.27 -15.20
N LEU A 156 4.01 -1.43 -15.71
CA LEU A 156 4.89 -0.29 -15.99
C LEU A 156 4.35 0.61 -17.11
N THR A 157 3.58 0.05 -18.04
CA THR A 157 2.83 0.77 -19.08
C THR A 157 1.65 1.56 -18.53
N ALA A 158 1.02 1.07 -17.46
CA ALA A 158 -0.16 1.68 -16.85
C ALA A 158 0.17 2.65 -15.70
N ILE A 159 1.35 2.48 -15.09
CA ILE A 159 1.83 3.27 -13.95
C ILE A 159 3.27 3.72 -14.26
N PRO A 160 3.46 4.85 -14.96
CA PRO A 160 4.79 5.32 -15.36
C PRO A 160 5.77 5.54 -14.20
N ALA A 161 5.25 5.87 -13.01
CA ALA A 161 6.05 6.06 -11.79
C ALA A 161 6.52 4.75 -11.14
N ALA A 162 6.01 3.59 -11.56
CA ALA A 162 6.41 2.33 -10.96
C ALA A 162 7.89 1.99 -11.27
N ARG A 163 8.60 1.45 -10.28
CA ARG A 163 10.00 1.01 -10.36
C ARG A 163 10.11 -0.45 -9.93
N LEU A 164 10.43 -1.31 -10.88
CA LEU A 164 10.69 -2.73 -10.66
C LEU A 164 12.17 -2.93 -10.36
N VAL A 165 12.48 -3.50 -9.20
CA VAL A 165 13.83 -3.83 -8.77
C VAL A 165 13.93 -5.35 -8.62
N ASN A 166 14.81 -5.97 -9.40
CA ASN A 166 14.96 -7.42 -9.48
C ASN A 166 16.18 -7.89 -8.68
N GLY A 167 16.05 -9.02 -7.98
CA GLY A 167 17.17 -9.69 -7.32
C GLY A 167 17.75 -8.88 -6.16
N LEU A 168 16.92 -8.51 -5.19
CA LEU A 168 17.38 -7.85 -3.96
C LEU A 168 17.86 -8.88 -2.93
N GLN A 169 18.85 -8.52 -2.13
CA GLN A 169 19.18 -9.28 -0.93
C GLN A 169 18.04 -9.16 0.08
N SER A 170 17.64 -10.28 0.67
CA SER A 170 16.64 -10.26 1.74
C SER A 170 17.26 -9.63 2.99
N PRO A 171 16.59 -8.66 3.63
CA PRO A 171 17.05 -8.14 4.92
C PRO A 171 16.66 -9.05 6.09
N ALA A 172 15.85 -10.08 5.84
CA ALA A 172 15.31 -10.94 6.88
C ALA A 172 16.16 -12.20 7.12
N ASP A 173 16.90 -12.63 6.11
CA ASP A 173 17.65 -13.88 6.07
C ASP A 173 18.72 -13.82 4.96
N ASN A 174 19.50 -14.89 4.79
CA ASN A 174 20.49 -14.99 3.70
C ASN A 174 19.85 -15.34 2.34
N SER A 175 18.53 -15.17 2.19
CA SER A 175 17.80 -15.40 0.95
C SER A 175 17.70 -14.12 0.14
N HIS A 176 16.84 -14.12 -0.88
CA HIS A 176 16.71 -13.02 -1.83
C HIS A 176 15.26 -12.81 -2.19
N ILE A 177 14.96 -11.56 -2.52
CA ILE A 177 13.68 -11.15 -3.05
C ILE A 177 13.78 -11.20 -4.57
N ASP A 178 12.89 -11.97 -5.20
CA ASP A 178 12.83 -12.08 -6.66
C ASP A 178 12.59 -10.69 -7.28
N HIS A 179 11.52 -10.01 -6.85
CA HIS A 179 11.12 -8.71 -7.36
C HIS A 179 10.54 -7.80 -6.27
N ALA A 180 10.86 -6.51 -6.33
CA ALA A 180 10.20 -5.46 -5.57
C ALA A 180 9.69 -4.37 -6.51
N LEU A 181 8.45 -3.92 -6.30
CA LEU A 181 7.80 -2.92 -7.16
C LEU A 181 7.35 -1.73 -6.33
N LEU A 182 7.97 -0.57 -6.56
CA LEU A 182 7.75 0.67 -5.82
C LEU A 182 6.91 1.64 -6.66
N ALA A 183 5.87 2.25 -6.08
CA ALA A 183 5.18 3.42 -6.62
C ALA A 183 4.58 4.25 -5.48
N GLY A 184 4.87 5.55 -5.45
CA GLY A 184 4.48 6.44 -4.37
C GLY A 184 5.00 5.95 -3.01
N TYR A 185 4.08 5.75 -2.07
CA TYR A 185 4.35 5.20 -0.74
C TYR A 185 4.13 3.68 -0.67
N ARG A 186 3.97 2.98 -1.79
CA ARG A 186 3.60 1.57 -1.82
C ARG A 186 4.73 0.71 -2.37
N LEU A 187 5.03 -0.38 -1.67
CA LEU A 187 6.06 -1.33 -2.06
C LEU A 187 5.48 -2.74 -2.08
N ALA A 188 5.54 -3.36 -3.25
CA ALA A 188 5.11 -4.74 -3.43
C ALA A 188 6.30 -5.69 -3.52
N ILE A 189 6.36 -6.68 -2.64
CA ILE A 189 7.34 -7.76 -2.69
C ILE A 189 6.71 -8.92 -3.46
N VAL A 190 7.29 -9.31 -4.59
CA VAL A 190 6.71 -10.33 -5.47
C VAL A 190 7.66 -11.51 -5.58
N GLY A 191 7.19 -12.67 -5.12
CA GLY A 191 7.78 -13.97 -5.40
C GLY A 191 7.01 -14.68 -6.50
N SER A 192 7.60 -15.70 -7.10
CA SER A 192 6.94 -16.47 -8.16
C SER A 192 7.07 -17.98 -7.96
N MET A 193 6.17 -18.73 -8.58
CA MET A 193 6.31 -20.17 -8.78
C MET A 193 5.66 -20.57 -10.10
N LEU A 194 5.97 -21.78 -10.57
CA LEU A 194 5.48 -22.31 -11.83
C LEU A 194 4.76 -23.62 -11.57
N LEU A 195 3.48 -23.71 -11.95
CA LEU A 195 2.66 -24.91 -11.78
C LEU A 195 1.95 -25.26 -13.09
N PRO A 196 1.65 -26.56 -13.35
CA PRO A 196 0.78 -26.95 -14.45
C PRO A 196 -0.61 -26.29 -14.35
N PRO A 197 -1.31 -26.09 -15.47
CA PRO A 197 -2.70 -25.64 -15.45
C PRO A 197 -3.56 -26.61 -14.64
N GLY A 198 -4.61 -26.07 -14.00
CA GLY A 198 -5.47 -26.84 -13.09
C GLY A 198 -6.10 -25.97 -12.00
N ALA A 199 -6.98 -26.59 -11.21
CA ALA A 199 -7.62 -25.95 -10.07
C ALA A 199 -6.87 -26.32 -8.79
N TYR A 200 -6.29 -25.32 -8.12
CA TYR A 200 -5.51 -25.50 -6.90
C TYR A 200 -6.27 -24.91 -5.73
N ALA A 201 -6.53 -25.72 -4.71
CA ALA A 201 -7.11 -25.23 -3.46
C ALA A 201 -6.02 -24.61 -2.58
N TRP A 202 -6.27 -23.39 -2.11
CA TRP A 202 -5.40 -22.66 -1.17
C TRP A 202 -5.96 -22.73 0.24
N ASN A 203 -5.19 -23.30 1.17
CA ASN A 203 -5.59 -23.44 2.59
C ASN A 203 -4.98 -22.37 3.52
N GLY A 204 -4.22 -21.41 2.98
CA GLY A 204 -3.49 -20.42 3.77
C GLY A 204 -2.00 -20.71 3.96
N SER A 205 -1.54 -21.91 3.61
CA SER A 205 -0.13 -22.32 3.69
C SER A 205 0.38 -23.06 2.45
N THR A 206 -0.46 -23.89 1.83
CA THR A 206 -0.09 -24.72 0.67
C THR A 206 -1.18 -24.71 -0.39
N LEU A 207 -0.75 -24.94 -1.63
CA LEU A 207 -1.62 -25.18 -2.77
C LEU A 207 -1.75 -26.69 -2.99
N THR A 208 -2.98 -27.19 -3.09
CA THR A 208 -3.24 -28.63 -3.31
C THR A 208 -3.97 -28.88 -4.62
N HIS A 209 -3.48 -29.84 -5.41
CA HIS A 209 -4.08 -30.28 -6.67
C HIS A 209 -3.77 -31.76 -6.93
N GLY A 210 -4.80 -32.57 -7.22
CA GLY A 210 -4.63 -33.99 -7.54
C GLY A 210 -3.88 -34.80 -6.46
N GLY A 211 -4.15 -34.51 -5.17
CA GLY A 211 -3.47 -35.15 -4.03
C GLY A 211 -2.03 -34.67 -3.77
N ARG A 212 -1.48 -33.78 -4.61
CA ARG A 212 -0.16 -33.18 -4.40
C ARG A 212 -0.29 -31.84 -3.70
N SER A 213 0.63 -31.55 -2.79
CA SER A 213 0.71 -30.29 -2.06
C SER A 213 2.02 -29.58 -2.38
N VAL A 214 1.96 -28.28 -2.66
CA VAL A 214 3.13 -27.43 -2.94
C VAL A 214 3.05 -26.16 -2.12
N ALA A 215 4.14 -25.84 -1.42
CA ALA A 215 4.25 -24.63 -0.62
C ALA A 215 4.75 -23.46 -1.47
N PRO A 216 4.06 -22.30 -1.47
CA PRO A 216 4.58 -21.06 -2.03
C PRO A 216 5.88 -20.59 -1.35
N PRO A 217 6.67 -19.72 -2.01
CA PRO A 217 7.75 -18.99 -1.35
C PRO A 217 7.23 -18.24 -0.11
N GLN A 218 7.93 -18.38 1.01
CA GLN A 218 7.58 -17.70 2.25
C GLN A 218 8.06 -16.25 2.17
N LEU A 219 7.12 -15.31 2.00
CA LEU A 219 7.44 -13.88 1.91
C LEU A 219 7.03 -13.08 3.15
N ALA A 220 6.23 -13.65 4.05
CA ALA A 220 5.63 -12.90 5.16
C ALA A 220 6.68 -12.30 6.11
N HIS A 221 7.76 -13.04 6.40
CA HIS A 221 8.86 -12.51 7.20
C HIS A 221 9.63 -11.41 6.47
N VAL A 222 9.83 -11.55 5.17
CA VAL A 222 10.50 -10.54 4.34
C VAL A 222 9.66 -9.25 4.27
N VAL A 223 8.36 -9.36 4.04
CA VAL A 223 7.43 -8.22 4.02
C VAL A 223 7.47 -7.46 5.34
N ARG A 224 7.39 -8.18 6.48
CA ARG A 224 7.50 -7.54 7.81
C ARG A 224 8.82 -6.80 7.98
N ARG A 225 9.95 -7.41 7.60
CA ARG A 225 11.26 -6.75 7.70
C ARG A 225 11.41 -5.56 6.77
N MET A 226 10.88 -5.64 5.55
CA MET A 226 10.85 -4.50 4.62
C MET A 226 9.98 -3.37 5.18
N GLN A 227 8.86 -3.67 5.82
CA GLN A 227 8.01 -2.69 6.50
C GLN A 227 8.73 -2.00 7.67
N ASP A 228 9.53 -2.74 8.45
CA ASP A 228 10.35 -2.17 9.53
C ASP A 228 11.44 -1.22 8.99
N ILE A 229 12.05 -1.57 7.85
CA ILE A 229 13.13 -0.79 7.22
C ILE A 229 12.60 0.47 6.53
N PHE A 230 11.38 0.39 5.99
CA PHE A 230 10.71 1.47 5.27
C PHE A 230 9.38 1.81 5.95
N PRO A 231 9.40 2.38 7.19
CA PRO A 231 8.19 2.71 7.94
C PRO A 231 7.30 3.75 7.23
N GLU A 232 7.86 4.52 6.29
CA GLU A 232 7.15 5.47 5.44
C GLU A 232 6.35 4.82 4.30
N LEU A 233 6.56 3.53 4.04
CA LEU A 233 5.88 2.80 2.98
C LEU A 233 4.78 1.90 3.54
N ASN A 234 3.81 1.58 2.71
CA ASN A 234 2.91 0.45 2.87
C ASN A 234 3.50 -0.74 2.09
N VAL A 235 3.96 -1.76 2.81
CA VAL A 235 4.61 -2.93 2.23
C VAL A 235 3.69 -4.14 2.30
N THR A 236 3.51 -4.81 1.17
CA THR A 236 2.72 -6.05 1.07
C THR A 236 3.39 -7.05 0.12
N GLY A 237 3.02 -8.32 0.24
CA GLY A 237 3.58 -9.41 -0.55
C GLY A 237 2.59 -10.03 -1.54
N TRP A 238 3.12 -10.54 -2.64
CA TRP A 238 2.39 -11.39 -3.58
C TRP A 238 3.25 -12.57 -3.98
N VAL A 239 2.63 -13.74 -4.08
CA VAL A 239 3.18 -14.87 -4.82
C VAL A 239 2.35 -15.05 -6.07
N VAL A 240 2.98 -14.86 -7.22
CA VAL A 240 2.36 -15.20 -8.51
C VAL A 240 2.65 -16.65 -8.87
N VAL A 241 1.58 -17.39 -9.13
CA VAL A 241 1.63 -18.73 -9.69
C VAL A 241 1.45 -18.62 -11.19
N HIS A 242 2.53 -18.80 -11.94
CA HIS A 242 2.48 -18.88 -13.39
C HIS A 242 2.02 -20.27 -13.83
N SER A 243 1.20 -20.33 -14.87
CA SER A 243 0.95 -21.59 -15.58
C SER A 243 2.14 -21.95 -16.46
N THR A 244 2.47 -23.25 -16.58
CA THR A 244 3.52 -23.74 -17.49
C THR A 244 3.26 -23.37 -18.95
N ASP A 245 1.99 -23.35 -19.37
CA ASP A 245 1.53 -23.00 -20.72
C ASP A 245 1.47 -21.48 -21.02
N GLY A 246 1.71 -20.63 -20.01
CA GLY A 246 1.70 -19.18 -20.15
C GLY A 246 0.31 -18.52 -20.13
N ASN A 247 -0.78 -19.27 -19.94
CA ASN A 247 -2.11 -18.70 -19.78
C ASN A 247 -2.21 -17.90 -18.47
N LEU A 248 -2.63 -16.63 -18.56
CA LEU A 248 -2.68 -15.73 -17.41
C LEU A 248 -3.79 -16.05 -16.41
N HIS A 249 -4.85 -16.73 -16.86
CA HIS A 249 -5.99 -17.12 -16.04
C HIS A 249 -5.77 -18.47 -15.35
N GLN A 250 -4.71 -19.19 -15.73
CA GLN A 250 -4.32 -20.47 -15.13
C GLN A 250 -3.05 -20.30 -14.28
N PRO A 251 -2.84 -21.16 -13.27
CA PRO A 251 -3.86 -22.03 -12.69
C PRO A 251 -4.99 -21.24 -12.03
N VAL A 252 -6.14 -21.88 -11.82
CA VAL A 252 -7.22 -21.34 -10.99
C VAL A 252 -6.85 -21.60 -9.53
N ILE A 253 -6.95 -20.58 -8.68
CA ILE A 253 -6.62 -20.68 -7.25
C ILE A 253 -7.90 -20.47 -6.45
N ASP A 254 -8.43 -21.57 -5.92
CA ASP A 254 -9.64 -21.57 -5.10
C ASP A 254 -9.28 -21.33 -3.66
N ARG A 255 -9.67 -20.15 -3.14
CA ARG A 255 -9.49 -19.83 -1.73
C ARG A 255 -10.72 -20.33 -0.98
N HIS A 256 -10.55 -21.38 -0.17
CA HIS A 256 -11.62 -21.75 0.76
C HIS A 256 -11.83 -20.58 1.72
N ARG A 257 -13.02 -19.98 1.66
CA ARG A 257 -13.44 -18.94 2.61
C ARG A 257 -13.38 -19.58 3.99
N ARG A 258 -12.57 -19.03 4.90
CA ARG A 258 -12.62 -19.46 6.31
C ARG A 258 -14.09 -19.40 6.76
N PRO A 259 -14.64 -20.44 7.40
CA PRO A 259 -15.98 -20.37 7.95
C PRO A 259 -16.05 -19.20 8.93
N ALA A 260 -17.10 -18.39 8.80
CA ALA A 260 -17.38 -17.28 9.71
C ALA A 260 -17.61 -17.87 11.12
N GLY A 261 -16.59 -17.84 11.98
CA GLY A 261 -16.67 -18.39 13.33
C GLY A 261 -15.40 -19.09 13.83
N ALA A 262 -14.42 -19.37 12.98
CA ALA A 262 -13.11 -19.82 13.48
C ALA A 262 -12.40 -18.65 14.16
N GLY A 263 -12.24 -18.75 15.49
CA GLY A 263 -11.54 -17.75 16.31
C GLY A 263 -10.18 -17.36 15.74
N ARG A 264 -9.70 -16.19 16.18
CA ARG A 264 -8.41 -15.57 15.83
C ARG A 264 -7.24 -16.41 16.39
N GLY A 265 -7.11 -17.66 15.96
CA GLY A 265 -5.99 -18.53 16.28
C GLY A 265 -4.83 -18.24 15.33
N ASP A 266 -3.79 -17.59 15.85
CA ASP A 266 -2.34 -17.75 15.63
C ASP A 266 -1.82 -18.05 14.21
N GLY A 267 -2.56 -17.65 13.18
CA GLY A 267 -2.11 -17.59 11.80
C GLY A 267 -1.77 -16.16 11.37
N GLU A 268 -0.83 -15.50 12.07
CA GLU A 268 -0.39 -14.11 11.86
C GLU A 268 0.17 -13.79 10.45
N GLY A 269 0.23 -14.76 9.53
CA GLY A 269 0.81 -14.58 8.20
C GLY A 269 -0.18 -14.39 7.04
N SER A 270 -1.47 -14.70 7.18
CA SER A 270 -2.34 -14.94 6.01
C SER A 270 -2.91 -13.68 5.32
N GLY A 271 -2.65 -12.48 5.85
CA GLY A 271 -3.13 -11.22 5.26
C GLY A 271 -2.04 -10.35 4.60
N LEU A 272 -0.77 -10.63 4.88
CA LEU A 272 0.36 -9.84 4.38
C LEU A 272 0.79 -10.24 2.97
N VAL A 273 0.55 -11.51 2.59
CA VAL A 273 0.98 -12.08 1.32
C VAL A 273 -0.21 -12.73 0.61
N GLU A 274 -0.47 -12.30 -0.62
CA GLU A 274 -1.51 -12.90 -1.45
C GLU A 274 -0.95 -13.90 -2.45
N VAL A 275 -1.54 -15.10 -2.52
CA VAL A 275 -1.21 -16.10 -3.56
C VAL A 275 -2.24 -15.98 -4.68
N VAL A 276 -1.78 -15.69 -5.89
CA VAL A 276 -2.62 -15.35 -7.05
C VAL A 276 -2.06 -15.93 -8.34
N ASN A 277 -2.91 -16.11 -9.35
CA ASN A 277 -2.45 -16.36 -10.72
C ASN A 277 -1.97 -15.04 -11.37
N ALA A 278 -1.48 -15.10 -12.59
CA ALA A 278 -0.92 -13.93 -13.27
C ALA A 278 -1.94 -12.79 -13.48
N VAL A 279 -3.19 -13.10 -13.85
CA VAL A 279 -4.24 -12.07 -13.99
C VAL A 279 -4.58 -11.44 -12.64
N GLY A 280 -4.63 -12.25 -11.57
CA GLY A 280 -4.85 -11.80 -10.21
C GLY A 280 -3.75 -10.87 -9.72
N LEU A 281 -2.48 -11.20 -10.03
CA LEU A 281 -1.33 -10.34 -9.74
C LEU A 281 -1.50 -8.98 -10.44
N VAL A 282 -1.82 -8.98 -11.74
CA VAL A 282 -1.97 -7.73 -12.50
C VAL A 282 -3.06 -6.83 -11.90
N ARG A 283 -4.22 -7.41 -11.59
CA ARG A 283 -5.33 -6.67 -10.97
C ARG A 283 -4.96 -6.16 -9.58
N GLY A 284 -4.37 -7.01 -8.75
CA GLY A 284 -3.96 -6.69 -7.40
C GLY A 284 -2.93 -5.57 -7.36
N LEU A 285 -1.88 -5.66 -8.18
CA LEU A 285 -0.83 -4.64 -8.26
C LEU A 285 -1.37 -3.31 -8.81
N LYS A 286 -2.22 -3.32 -9.84
CA LYS A 286 -2.84 -2.07 -10.35
C LYS A 286 -3.68 -1.38 -9.28
N LEU A 287 -4.50 -2.14 -8.56
CA LEU A 287 -5.32 -1.59 -7.47
C LEU A 287 -4.46 -1.07 -6.32
N PHE A 288 -3.46 -1.86 -5.91
CA PHE A 288 -2.57 -1.49 -4.83
C PHE A 288 -1.79 -0.24 -5.20
N LEU A 289 -0.92 -0.31 -6.21
CA LEU A 289 -0.02 0.79 -6.59
C LEU A 289 -0.76 2.02 -7.12
N GLY A 290 -1.92 1.82 -7.75
CA GLY A 290 -2.68 2.91 -8.36
C GLY A 290 -3.54 3.71 -7.39
N THR A 291 -3.59 3.35 -6.10
CA THR A 291 -4.41 4.03 -5.09
C THR A 291 -3.58 4.75 -4.05
N GLY A 292 -4.17 5.76 -3.42
CA GLY A 292 -3.56 6.57 -2.36
C GLY A 292 -3.32 8.01 -2.79
N PRO A 293 -2.62 8.82 -1.98
CA PRO A 293 -2.54 10.26 -2.17
C PRO A 293 -1.68 10.70 -3.36
N ALA A 294 -0.62 9.94 -3.69
CA ALA A 294 0.33 10.30 -4.74
C ALA A 294 0.86 9.05 -5.50
N PRO A 295 0.00 8.37 -6.27
CA PRO A 295 0.36 7.11 -6.94
C PRO A 295 1.36 7.27 -8.10
N ASN A 296 1.49 8.48 -8.66
CA ASN A 296 2.48 8.80 -9.71
C ASN A 296 3.82 9.32 -9.14
N THR A 297 4.09 9.17 -7.85
CA THR A 297 5.35 9.63 -7.26
C THR A 297 6.44 8.56 -7.32
N VAL A 298 7.68 8.99 -7.62
CA VAL A 298 8.90 8.19 -7.45
C VAL A 298 9.66 8.75 -6.26
N ASN A 299 9.64 8.02 -5.13
CA ASN A 299 10.43 8.38 -3.95
C ASN A 299 11.90 8.01 -4.19
N VAL A 300 12.72 9.00 -4.52
CA VAL A 300 14.13 8.82 -4.92
C VAL A 300 14.99 8.30 -3.76
N PRO A 301 14.86 8.79 -2.50
CA PRO A 301 15.58 8.20 -1.37
C PRO A 301 15.27 6.73 -1.12
N VAL A 302 14.00 6.33 -1.22
CA VAL A 302 13.59 4.92 -1.09
C VAL A 302 14.15 4.10 -2.23
N LEU A 303 14.03 4.57 -3.48
CA LEU A 303 14.60 3.89 -4.64
C LEU A 303 16.11 3.71 -4.48
N ALA A 304 16.84 4.75 -4.10
CA ALA A 304 18.29 4.68 -3.86
C ALA A 304 18.68 3.65 -2.77
N ARG A 305 17.87 3.50 -1.73
CA ARG A 305 18.08 2.47 -0.69
C ARG A 305 17.79 1.06 -1.22
N LEU A 306 16.74 0.88 -2.00
CA LEU A 306 16.44 -0.40 -2.66
C LEU A 306 17.55 -0.79 -3.64
N LEU A 307 18.02 0.15 -4.46
CA LEU A 307 19.08 -0.11 -5.43
C LEU A 307 20.41 -0.49 -4.76
N ARG A 308 20.70 0.04 -3.56
CA ARG A 308 21.85 -0.39 -2.74
C ARG A 308 21.73 -1.80 -2.18
N GLY A 309 20.51 -2.32 -2.05
CA GLY A 309 20.23 -3.70 -1.64
C GLY A 309 20.19 -4.69 -2.80
N MET A 310 20.40 -4.23 -4.04
CA MET A 310 20.69 -5.12 -5.16
C MET A 310 22.08 -5.70 -4.98
N HIS A 311 22.25 -6.93 -5.46
CA HIS A 311 23.51 -7.66 -5.50
C HIS A 311 24.74 -6.85 -5.92
#